data_AF-A0A2D5G2B7-F1
#
_entry.id   AF-A0A2D5G2B7-F1
#
_cell.length_a   1.000
_cell.length_b   1.000
_cell.length_c   1.000
_cell.angle_alpha   90.00
_cell.angle_beta   90.00
_cell.angle_gamma   90.00
#
_symmetry.space_group_name_H-M   'P 1'
#
loop_
_entity.id
_entity.type
_entity.pdbx_description
1 polymer ?
#
loop_
_entity_poly.entity_id
_entity_poly.type
_entity_poly.pdbx_seq_one_letter_code
_entity_poly.pdbx_strand_id
1 'polypeptide(L)'
;MRLNFVSWHMSGSKRNDHSYFQAHQPVYQQQTAEGHSVRALYMFTAMADYARLTKDSDKIKACKTIWKNITNRRMYIHGGVGSAHIGERFSFDYDLPNDMAYAETCASIALIFFTERLMRIGRSSEYADIIKGALYNVVLASTSIDGKAFFYDNYLECIPEFLKYQHCRHGIRDKYHTCSCCPPNVLRILADIERYIFLWPKMVSRSISTSQVPMNSLSMKPGARYRLIQKCRGVAGT
;
A
#
# COMPACT_ATOMS: atom_id res chain seq x y z
N MET A 1 -3.23 32.66 -12.22
CA MET A 1 -2.67 31.51 -12.96
C MET A 1 -3.60 30.32 -12.75
N ARG A 2 -4.47 29.98 -13.72
CA ARG A 2 -5.36 28.82 -13.59
C ARG A 2 -4.53 27.57 -13.82
N LEU A 3 -4.16 26.88 -12.74
CA LEU A 3 -3.60 25.53 -12.83
C LEU A 3 -4.70 24.63 -13.37
N ASN A 4 -4.62 24.30 -14.67
CA ASN A 4 -5.44 23.25 -15.25
C ASN A 4 -4.93 21.92 -14.67
N PHE A 5 -5.60 21.46 -13.60
CA PHE A 5 -5.33 20.22 -12.87
C PHE A 5 -5.15 19.01 -13.81
N VAL A 6 -5.89 18.97 -14.91
CA VAL A 6 -5.80 17.91 -15.94
C VAL A 6 -4.50 18.02 -16.72
N SER A 7 -4.05 19.23 -17.09
CA SER A 7 -2.81 19.40 -17.87
C SER A 7 -1.55 19.03 -17.10
N TRP A 8 -1.53 19.22 -15.77
CA TRP A 8 -0.40 18.86 -14.91
C TRP A 8 -0.26 17.34 -14.74
N HIS A 9 -1.37 16.62 -14.58
CA HIS A 9 -1.33 15.15 -14.56
C HIS A 9 -1.06 14.52 -15.94
N MET A 10 -1.28 15.27 -17.02
CA MET A 10 -0.99 14.82 -18.39
C MET A 10 0.40 15.23 -18.88
N SER A 11 1.18 16.02 -18.12
CA SER A 11 2.55 16.36 -18.50
C SER A 11 3.46 15.14 -18.28
N GLY A 12 3.55 14.28 -19.28
CA GLY A 12 4.38 13.07 -19.27
C GLY A 12 3.64 11.78 -19.63
N SER A 13 2.30 11.78 -19.63
CA SER A 13 1.52 10.69 -20.23
C SER A 13 1.31 10.98 -21.71
N LYS A 14 1.50 9.97 -22.57
CA LYS A 14 1.06 10.10 -23.97
C LYS A 14 -0.43 10.44 -23.94
N ARG A 15 -0.85 11.48 -24.67
CA ARG A 15 -2.27 11.77 -24.94
C ARG A 15 -2.87 10.46 -25.46
N ASN A 16 -3.68 9.76 -24.65
CA ASN A 16 -4.25 8.40 -24.85
C ASN A 16 -3.66 7.23 -24.02
N ASP A 17 -2.81 7.47 -23.02
CA ASP A 17 -2.44 6.43 -22.05
C ASP A 17 -3.56 6.17 -21.03
N HIS A 18 -4.49 5.29 -21.38
CA HIS A 18 -5.58 4.85 -20.49
C HIS A 18 -5.09 3.94 -19.34
N SER A 19 -3.85 3.43 -19.40
CA SER A 19 -3.30 2.59 -18.34
C SER A 19 -3.05 3.40 -17.06
N TYR A 20 -2.68 4.68 -17.19
CA TYR A 20 -2.51 5.60 -16.06
C TYR A 20 -3.75 5.66 -15.14
N PHE A 21 -4.93 5.56 -15.73
CA PHE A 21 -6.23 5.59 -15.05
C PHE A 21 -6.85 4.20 -14.85
N GLN A 22 -6.13 3.13 -15.16
CA GLN A 22 -6.61 1.75 -15.11
C GLN A 22 -7.88 1.53 -15.96
N ALA A 23 -8.02 2.30 -17.05
CA ALA A 23 -9.18 2.31 -17.94
C ALA A 23 -8.90 1.69 -19.31
N HIS A 24 -7.75 1.03 -19.46
CA HIS A 24 -7.33 0.38 -20.70
C HIS A 24 -8.06 -0.95 -20.95
N GLN A 25 -8.59 -1.58 -19.90
CA GLN A 25 -9.36 -2.84 -19.93
C GLN A 25 -10.39 -2.87 -18.79
N PRO A 26 -11.46 -3.68 -18.90
CA PRO A 26 -12.37 -3.92 -17.78
C PRO A 26 -11.63 -4.37 -16.53
N VAL A 27 -11.99 -3.81 -15.37
CA VAL A 27 -11.18 -3.91 -14.15
C VAL A 27 -10.89 -5.33 -13.69
N TYR A 28 -11.83 -6.27 -13.89
CA TYR A 28 -11.66 -7.68 -13.52
C TYR A 28 -10.99 -8.54 -14.60
N GLN A 29 -10.66 -7.97 -15.77
CA GLN A 29 -9.90 -8.64 -16.83
C GLN A 29 -8.40 -8.30 -16.77
N GLN A 30 -8.02 -7.23 -16.06
CA GLN A 30 -6.63 -6.83 -15.85
C GLN A 30 -5.87 -7.91 -15.06
N GLN A 31 -4.67 -8.28 -15.54
CA GLN A 31 -3.83 -9.33 -14.92
C GLN A 31 -2.60 -8.76 -14.19
N THR A 32 -2.21 -7.53 -14.53
CA THR A 32 -1.03 -6.83 -13.99
C THR A 32 -1.42 -5.46 -13.48
N ALA A 33 -0.64 -4.94 -12.52
CA ALA A 33 -0.85 -3.60 -11.99
C ALA A 33 -0.14 -2.57 -12.87
N GLU A 34 -0.91 -1.71 -13.54
CA GLU A 34 -0.40 -0.73 -14.49
C GLU A 34 -0.74 0.71 -14.07
N GLY A 35 0.04 1.67 -14.58
CA GLY A 35 -0.24 3.09 -14.39
C GLY A 35 -0.03 3.55 -12.95
N HIS A 36 -0.64 4.69 -12.61
CA HIS A 36 -0.37 5.37 -11.34
C HIS A 36 -0.68 4.48 -10.13
N SER A 37 0.32 4.31 -9.26
CA SER A 37 0.32 3.27 -8.22
C SER A 37 -0.83 3.46 -7.23
N VAL A 38 -1.01 4.67 -6.70
CA VAL A 38 -2.11 4.98 -5.76
C VAL A 38 -3.50 4.80 -6.40
N ARG A 39 -3.70 5.27 -7.63
CA ARG A 39 -5.00 5.13 -8.34
C ARG A 39 -5.36 3.65 -8.50
N ALA A 40 -4.41 2.86 -9.00
CA ALA A 40 -4.58 1.43 -9.18
C ALA A 40 -4.93 0.75 -7.85
N LEU A 41 -4.15 0.98 -6.80
CA LEU A 41 -4.34 0.31 -5.50
C LEU A 41 -5.64 0.69 -4.80
N TYR A 42 -6.09 1.94 -4.90
CA TYR A 42 -7.41 2.32 -4.38
C TYR A 42 -8.56 1.70 -5.20
N MET A 43 -8.43 1.60 -6.52
CA MET A 43 -9.39 0.87 -7.34
C MET A 43 -9.41 -0.61 -6.95
N PHE A 44 -8.25 -1.26 -6.80
CA PHE A 44 -8.15 -2.66 -6.40
C PHE A 44 -8.71 -2.91 -4.99
N THR A 45 -8.53 -1.96 -4.07
CA THR A 45 -9.16 -1.97 -2.74
C THR A 45 -10.69 -2.03 -2.85
N ALA A 46 -11.28 -1.17 -3.68
CA ALA A 46 -12.73 -1.17 -3.92
C ALA A 46 -13.21 -2.45 -4.61
N MET A 47 -12.45 -2.94 -5.60
CA MET A 47 -12.75 -4.20 -6.29
C MET A 47 -12.78 -5.39 -5.34
N ALA A 48 -11.82 -5.48 -4.41
CA ALA A 48 -11.76 -6.55 -3.42
C ALA A 48 -12.97 -6.48 -2.47
N ASP A 49 -13.34 -5.30 -2.00
CA ASP A 49 -14.49 -5.16 -1.11
C ASP A 49 -15.82 -5.49 -1.83
N TYR A 50 -15.97 -5.05 -3.09
CA TYR A 50 -17.13 -5.41 -3.92
C TYR A 50 -17.20 -6.93 -4.17
N ALA A 51 -16.08 -7.56 -4.50
CA ALA A 51 -15.99 -9.01 -4.69
C ALA A 51 -16.35 -9.78 -3.41
N ARG A 52 -15.93 -9.27 -2.24
CA ARG A 52 -16.29 -9.81 -0.92
C ARG A 52 -17.79 -9.71 -0.64
N LEU A 53 -18.41 -8.58 -0.96
CA LEU A 53 -19.83 -8.33 -0.71
C LEU A 53 -20.73 -9.17 -1.64
N THR A 54 -20.35 -9.29 -2.90
CA THR A 54 -21.08 -10.07 -3.92
C THR A 54 -20.79 -11.57 -3.85
N LYS A 55 -19.72 -11.97 -3.15
CA LYS A 55 -19.23 -13.36 -3.07
C LYS A 55 -18.91 -13.96 -4.44
N ASP A 56 -18.56 -13.13 -5.41
CA ASP A 56 -18.21 -13.54 -6.77
C ASP A 56 -16.79 -14.08 -6.83
N SER A 57 -16.66 -15.39 -7.10
CA SER A 57 -15.38 -16.10 -7.12
C SER A 57 -14.41 -15.59 -8.20
N ASP A 58 -14.93 -15.19 -9.36
CA ASP A 58 -14.11 -14.72 -10.48
C ASP A 58 -13.54 -13.35 -10.18
N LYS A 59 -14.35 -12.46 -9.61
CA LYS A 59 -13.90 -11.14 -9.12
C LYS A 59 -12.85 -11.28 -8.01
N ILE A 60 -13.04 -12.22 -7.08
CA ILE A 60 -12.05 -12.53 -6.04
C ILE A 60 -10.75 -13.02 -6.68
N LYS A 61 -10.82 -13.92 -7.66
CA LYS A 61 -9.66 -14.46 -8.37
C LYS A 61 -8.88 -13.37 -9.10
N ALA A 62 -9.57 -12.45 -9.79
CA ALA A 62 -8.94 -11.31 -10.44
C ALA A 62 -8.18 -10.42 -9.43
N CYS A 63 -8.80 -10.08 -8.30
CA CYS A 63 -8.14 -9.28 -7.25
C CYS A 63 -6.88 -10.01 -6.71
N LYS A 64 -6.96 -11.31 -6.45
CA LYS A 64 -5.80 -12.10 -6.00
C LYS A 64 -4.69 -12.17 -7.05
N THR A 65 -5.05 -12.22 -8.33
CA THR A 65 -4.08 -12.28 -9.44
C THR A 65 -3.28 -11.00 -9.53
N ILE A 66 -3.97 -9.85 -9.52
CA ILE A 66 -3.33 -8.53 -9.49
C ILE A 66 -2.47 -8.36 -8.23
N TRP A 67 -2.97 -8.75 -7.06
CA TRP A 67 -2.20 -8.67 -5.81
C TRP A 67 -0.90 -9.48 -5.89
N LYS A 68 -0.96 -10.72 -6.40
CA LYS A 68 0.23 -11.55 -6.60
C LYS A 68 1.20 -10.96 -7.62
N ASN A 69 0.71 -10.31 -8.68
CA ASN A 69 1.58 -9.59 -9.62
C ASN A 69 2.35 -8.48 -8.90
N ILE A 70 1.66 -7.67 -8.08
CA ILE A 70 2.29 -6.61 -7.31
C ILE A 70 3.32 -7.19 -6.34
N THR A 71 2.91 -8.07 -5.44
CA THR A 71 3.76 -8.52 -4.32
C THR A 71 4.93 -9.38 -4.74
N ASN A 72 4.81 -10.12 -5.85
CA ASN A 72 5.85 -11.07 -6.26
C ASN A 72 6.76 -10.52 -7.36
N ARG A 73 6.37 -9.44 -8.04
CA ARG A 73 7.10 -8.94 -9.23
C ARG A 73 7.31 -7.44 -9.26
N ARG A 74 6.48 -6.63 -8.58
CA ARG A 74 6.48 -5.16 -8.69
C ARG A 74 6.43 -4.46 -7.33
N MET A 75 6.97 -5.10 -6.30
CA MET A 75 7.07 -4.57 -4.94
C MET A 75 8.52 -4.65 -4.47
N TYR A 76 9.02 -3.53 -3.96
CA TYR A 76 10.34 -3.44 -3.37
C TYR A 76 10.40 -4.19 -2.04
N ILE A 77 11.61 -4.58 -1.60
CA ILE A 77 11.81 -5.35 -0.35
C ILE A 77 11.24 -4.65 0.89
N HIS A 78 11.25 -3.31 0.92
CA HIS A 78 10.68 -2.53 2.02
C HIS A 78 9.14 -2.41 1.97
N GLY A 79 8.46 -2.99 0.98
CA GLY A 79 7.00 -2.95 0.82
C GLY A 79 6.46 -1.77 0.01
N GLY A 80 7.33 -0.88 -0.48
CA GLY A 80 6.98 0.18 -1.42
C GLY A 80 6.69 -0.34 -2.82
N VAL A 81 5.89 0.42 -3.57
CA VAL A 81 5.41 0.10 -4.93
C VAL A 81 5.37 1.35 -5.80
N GLY A 82 5.53 1.15 -7.11
CA GLY A 82 5.72 2.22 -8.08
C GLY A 82 7.21 2.45 -8.34
N SER A 83 7.67 1.96 -9.47
CA SER A 83 9.08 1.94 -9.86
C SER A 83 9.47 3.13 -10.73
N ALA A 84 8.50 3.86 -11.30
CA ALA A 84 8.77 4.98 -12.19
C ALA A 84 8.28 6.32 -11.61
N HIS A 85 9.19 7.29 -11.54
CA HIS A 85 8.88 8.68 -11.17
C HIS A 85 7.89 9.32 -12.15
N ILE A 86 8.04 9.06 -13.45
CA ILE A 86 7.16 9.64 -14.48
C ILE A 86 5.77 9.02 -14.36
N GLY A 87 4.83 9.81 -13.86
CA GLY A 87 3.46 9.39 -13.63
C GLY A 87 3.27 8.48 -12.41
N GLU A 88 4.28 8.39 -11.53
CA GLU A 88 4.14 7.81 -10.17
C GLU A 88 3.57 6.38 -10.22
N ARG A 89 4.09 5.58 -11.15
CA ARG A 89 3.41 4.41 -11.71
C ARG A 89 4.17 3.10 -11.49
N PHE A 90 3.42 2.01 -11.60
CA PHE A 90 4.00 0.72 -11.95
C PHE A 90 4.59 0.78 -13.36
N SER A 91 5.74 0.13 -13.56
CA SER A 91 6.33 -0.09 -14.88
C SER A 91 6.03 -1.51 -15.38
N PHE A 92 6.97 -2.45 -15.29
CA PHE A 92 6.81 -3.82 -15.73
C PHE A 92 7.36 -4.81 -14.68
N ASP A 93 7.14 -6.10 -14.91
CA ASP A 93 7.55 -7.14 -13.97
C ASP A 93 9.07 -7.11 -13.76
N TYR A 94 9.49 -7.10 -12.49
CA TYR A 94 10.89 -7.12 -12.04
C TYR A 94 11.70 -5.84 -12.29
N ASP A 95 11.07 -4.77 -12.78
CA ASP A 95 11.70 -3.44 -12.87
C ASP A 95 11.64 -2.73 -11.51
N LEU A 96 12.68 -2.92 -10.70
CA LEU A 96 12.78 -2.42 -9.33
C LEU A 96 14.15 -1.75 -9.08
N PRO A 97 14.48 -0.64 -9.77
CA PRO A 97 15.71 0.10 -9.53
C PRO A 97 15.70 0.77 -8.14
N ASN A 98 16.79 0.67 -7.38
CA ASN A 98 16.84 1.14 -5.99
C ASN A 98 17.01 2.67 -5.88
N ASP A 99 17.77 3.25 -6.79
CA ASP A 99 18.16 4.66 -6.88
C ASP A 99 17.09 5.52 -7.56
N MET A 100 16.27 4.90 -8.42
CA MET A 100 15.17 5.52 -9.17
C MET A 100 13.79 5.05 -8.72
N ALA A 101 13.69 4.48 -7.51
CA ALA A 101 12.42 4.06 -6.94
C ALA A 101 11.53 5.28 -6.65
N TYR A 102 10.28 5.27 -7.15
CA TYR A 102 9.28 6.20 -6.65
C TYR A 102 8.76 5.76 -5.29
N ALA A 103 8.33 4.49 -5.18
CA ALA A 103 7.92 3.84 -3.94
C ALA A 103 7.09 4.76 -3.01
N GLU A 104 6.02 5.36 -3.57
CA GLU A 104 5.32 6.45 -2.91
C GLU A 104 4.77 6.02 -1.53
N THR A 105 4.86 6.91 -0.55
CA THR A 105 4.27 6.71 0.78
C THR A 105 2.77 6.38 0.67
N CYS A 106 2.00 7.13 -0.13
CA CYS A 106 0.57 6.84 -0.30
C CYS A 106 0.32 5.50 -1.00
N ALA A 107 1.18 5.09 -1.93
CA ALA A 107 1.01 3.84 -2.64
C ALA A 107 1.23 2.65 -1.69
N SER A 108 2.21 2.75 -0.79
CA SER A 108 2.43 1.77 0.27
C SER A 108 1.23 1.67 1.22
N ILE A 109 0.63 2.80 1.59
CA ILE A 109 -0.61 2.83 2.40
C ILE A 109 -1.79 2.22 1.62
N ALA A 110 -1.91 2.51 0.32
CA ALA A 110 -2.94 1.93 -0.53
C ALA A 110 -2.77 0.41 -0.69
N LEU A 111 -1.53 -0.09 -0.75
CA LEU A 111 -1.24 -1.53 -0.74
C LEU A 111 -1.68 -2.18 0.58
N ILE A 112 -1.46 -1.51 1.72
CA ILE A 112 -1.97 -1.99 3.02
C ILE A 112 -3.49 -2.12 2.97
N PHE A 113 -4.20 -1.12 2.44
CA PHE A 113 -5.67 -1.16 2.34
C PHE A 113 -6.16 -2.28 1.43
N PHE A 114 -5.55 -2.43 0.25
CA PHE A 114 -5.91 -3.50 -0.69
C PHE A 114 -5.68 -4.88 -0.08
N THR A 115 -4.52 -5.06 0.56
CA THR A 115 -4.13 -6.30 1.23
C THR A 115 -5.06 -6.63 2.40
N GLU A 116 -5.47 -5.63 3.17
CA GLU A 116 -6.43 -5.79 4.27
C GLU A 116 -7.80 -6.27 3.76
N ARG A 117 -8.28 -5.74 2.62
CA ARG A 117 -9.53 -6.20 2.00
C ARG A 117 -9.44 -7.65 1.54
N LEU A 118 -8.31 -8.05 0.97
CA LEU A 118 -8.07 -9.45 0.61
C LEU A 118 -7.97 -10.37 1.84
N MET A 119 -7.35 -9.91 2.93
CA MET A 119 -7.28 -10.63 4.20
C MET A 119 -8.67 -10.89 4.80
N ARG A 120 -9.64 -10.00 4.57
CA ARG A 120 -11.06 -10.21 4.93
C ARG A 120 -11.77 -11.26 4.08
N ILE A 121 -11.28 -11.54 2.88
CA ILE A 121 -11.82 -12.57 1.97
C ILE A 121 -11.19 -13.93 2.26
N GLY A 122 -9.87 -13.97 2.40
CA GLY A 122 -9.11 -15.19 2.66
C GLY A 122 -8.08 -14.99 3.76
N ARG A 123 -7.98 -15.94 4.67
CA ARG A 123 -7.01 -15.90 5.78
C ARG A 123 -5.70 -16.53 5.32
N SER A 124 -4.73 -15.69 4.97
CA SER A 124 -3.38 -16.10 4.61
C SER A 124 -2.37 -15.21 5.33
N SER A 125 -1.31 -15.79 5.90
CA SER A 125 -0.30 -15.04 6.67
C SER A 125 0.47 -14.05 5.80
N GLU A 126 0.64 -14.38 4.51
CA GLU A 126 1.27 -13.52 3.49
C GLU A 126 0.62 -12.13 3.43
N TYR A 127 -0.70 -12.00 3.63
CA TYR A 127 -1.33 -10.67 3.71
C TYR A 127 -0.85 -9.87 4.92
N ALA A 128 -0.74 -10.51 6.09
CA ALA A 128 -0.25 -9.87 7.29
C ALA A 128 1.24 -9.51 7.17
N ASP A 129 2.03 -10.32 6.49
CA ASP A 129 3.45 -10.04 6.24
C ASP A 129 3.64 -8.81 5.33
N ILE A 130 2.83 -8.67 4.28
CA ILE A 130 2.85 -7.47 3.43
C ILE A 130 2.41 -6.22 4.20
N ILE A 131 1.33 -6.30 4.97
CA ILE A 131 0.86 -5.17 5.79
C ILE A 131 1.95 -4.74 6.78
N LYS A 132 2.55 -5.70 7.49
CA LYS A 132 3.64 -5.45 8.44
C LYS A 132 4.85 -4.83 7.74
N GLY A 133 5.29 -5.39 6.60
CA GLY A 133 6.45 -4.89 5.85
C GLY A 133 6.27 -3.43 5.42
N ALA A 134 5.15 -3.11 4.76
CA ALA A 134 4.88 -1.75 4.31
C ALA A 134 4.71 -0.77 5.49
N LEU A 135 4.06 -1.20 6.59
CA LEU A 135 3.84 -0.36 7.77
C LEU A 135 5.15 -0.05 8.50
N TYR A 136 5.92 -1.08 8.86
CA TYR A 136 7.13 -0.90 9.68
C TYR A 136 8.33 -0.35 8.90
N ASN A 137 8.33 -0.46 7.57
CA ASN A 137 9.40 0.08 6.74
C ASN A 137 8.98 1.42 6.12
N VAL A 138 8.18 1.42 5.04
CA VAL A 138 7.90 2.65 4.28
C VAL A 138 7.08 3.66 5.08
N VAL A 139 5.96 3.25 5.68
CA VAL A 139 5.06 4.20 6.36
C VAL A 139 5.78 4.88 7.53
N LEU A 140 6.48 4.13 8.38
CA LEU A 140 7.24 4.72 9.48
C LEU A 140 8.46 5.52 9.00
N ALA A 141 9.25 4.98 8.05
CA ALA A 141 10.40 5.70 7.52
C ALA A 141 10.02 6.99 6.80
N SER A 142 8.80 7.08 6.26
CA SER A 142 8.34 8.28 5.57
C SER A 142 8.25 9.50 6.48
N THR A 143 8.13 9.35 7.79
CA THR A 143 7.91 10.47 8.72
C THR A 143 9.15 10.69 9.59
N SER A 144 9.53 11.95 9.83
CA SER A 144 10.59 12.28 10.77
C SER A 144 10.21 11.88 12.20
N ILE A 145 11.20 11.62 13.05
CA ILE A 145 10.97 11.22 14.45
C ILE A 145 10.12 12.25 15.21
N ASP A 146 10.27 13.54 14.88
CA ASP A 146 9.49 14.62 15.49
C ASP A 146 8.10 14.83 14.83
N GLY A 147 7.77 14.08 13.79
CA GLY A 147 6.49 14.14 13.08
C GLY A 147 6.28 15.37 12.18
N LYS A 148 7.33 16.15 11.90
CA LYS A 148 7.22 17.45 11.21
C LYS A 148 7.68 17.46 9.75
N ALA A 149 8.31 16.40 9.26
CA ALA A 149 8.78 16.30 7.88
C ALA A 149 8.48 14.91 7.31
N PHE A 150 8.19 14.85 6.01
CA PHE A 150 7.71 13.65 5.34
C PHE A 150 8.45 13.37 4.03
N PHE A 151 8.60 12.09 3.70
CA PHE A 151 8.96 11.63 2.37
C PHE A 151 7.69 11.42 1.53
N TYR A 152 7.80 11.81 0.27
CA TYR A 152 6.82 11.45 -0.75
C TYR A 152 7.25 10.15 -1.43
N ASP A 153 8.48 10.13 -1.93
CA ASP A 153 9.18 8.99 -2.50
C ASP A 153 10.15 8.35 -1.50
N ASN A 154 10.29 7.03 -1.56
CA ASN A 154 11.07 6.25 -0.60
C ASN A 154 12.13 5.43 -1.35
N TYR A 155 13.29 6.03 -1.56
CA TYR A 155 14.42 5.39 -2.24
C TYR A 155 15.03 4.25 -1.41
N LEU A 156 15.58 3.23 -2.08
CA LEU A 156 16.36 2.17 -1.44
C LEU A 156 17.87 2.45 -1.52
N GLU A 157 18.28 3.25 -2.50
CA GLU A 157 19.61 3.82 -2.63
C GLU A 157 19.48 5.33 -2.80
N CYS A 158 20.15 6.10 -1.94
CA CYS A 158 20.02 7.56 -1.94
C CYS A 158 21.41 8.21 -1.98
N ILE A 159 21.75 8.76 -3.14
CA ILE A 159 22.94 9.60 -3.34
C ILE A 159 22.41 10.99 -3.73
N PRO A 160 22.36 11.96 -2.80
CA PRO A 160 21.77 13.28 -3.06
C PRO A 160 22.37 13.98 -4.29
N GLU A 161 23.67 13.83 -4.52
CA GLU A 161 24.38 14.36 -5.69
C GLU A 161 23.86 13.79 -7.00
N PHE A 162 23.55 12.49 -7.04
CA PHE A 162 22.99 11.82 -8.22
C PHE A 162 21.55 12.30 -8.47
N LEU A 163 20.71 12.32 -7.43
CA LEU A 163 19.28 12.68 -7.54
C LEU A 163 19.05 14.09 -8.09
N LYS A 164 19.97 15.04 -7.81
CA LYS A 164 19.96 16.40 -8.39
C LYS A 164 19.91 16.41 -9.91
N TYR A 165 20.48 15.39 -10.57
CA TYR A 165 20.53 15.29 -12.04
C TYR A 165 19.45 14.38 -12.64
N GLN A 166 18.66 13.68 -11.82
CA GLN A 166 17.66 12.71 -12.28
C GLN A 166 16.24 13.27 -12.40
N HIS A 167 16.04 14.58 -12.22
CA HIS A 167 14.71 15.20 -12.12
C HIS A 167 13.80 14.52 -11.06
N CYS A 168 14.42 13.99 -10.00
CA CYS A 168 13.77 13.31 -8.89
C CYS A 168 13.82 14.21 -7.63
N ARG A 169 13.19 13.78 -6.52
CA ARG A 169 13.30 14.53 -5.26
C ARG A 169 14.68 14.30 -4.65
N HIS A 170 15.09 15.21 -3.77
CA HIS A 170 16.45 15.28 -3.22
C HIS A 170 16.76 14.21 -2.14
N GLY A 171 15.85 13.28 -1.87
CA GLY A 171 16.09 12.21 -0.89
C GLY A 171 16.17 12.68 0.57
N ILE A 172 15.62 13.86 0.89
CA ILE A 172 15.49 14.38 2.26
C ILE A 172 14.00 14.66 2.53
N ARG A 173 13.52 14.43 3.77
CA ARG A 173 12.13 14.70 4.14
C ARG A 173 11.81 16.19 4.07
N ASP A 174 10.68 16.54 3.46
CA ASP A 174 10.19 17.90 3.36
C ASP A 174 9.21 18.24 4.48
N LYS A 175 9.26 19.47 4.99
CA LYS A 175 8.22 19.99 5.90
C LYS A 175 6.94 20.38 5.17
N TYR A 176 7.06 20.73 3.89
CA TYR A 176 5.97 21.25 3.08
C TYR A 176 5.99 20.61 1.70
N HIS A 177 4.84 20.14 1.24
CA HIS A 177 4.68 19.59 -0.11
C HIS A 177 3.61 20.38 -0.87
N THR A 178 3.87 20.69 -2.14
CA THR A 178 2.87 21.27 -3.04
C THR A 178 1.65 20.36 -3.21
N CYS A 179 1.87 19.06 -3.29
CA CYS A 179 0.85 18.02 -3.18
C CYS A 179 0.98 17.33 -1.81
N SER A 180 0.14 17.71 -0.86
CA SER A 180 0.21 17.23 0.54
C SER A 180 -0.69 16.02 0.81
N CYS A 181 -0.67 15.00 -0.06
CA CYS A 181 -1.43 13.77 0.19
C CYS A 181 -0.75 12.86 1.23
N CYS A 182 0.59 12.80 1.27
CA CYS A 182 1.33 11.89 2.15
C CYS A 182 1.15 12.20 3.65
N PRO A 183 1.34 13.43 4.16
CA PRO A 183 1.25 13.71 5.59
C PRO A 183 -0.10 13.31 6.25
N PRO A 184 -1.27 13.74 5.73
CA PRO A 184 -2.55 13.32 6.32
C PRO A 184 -2.82 11.82 6.11
N ASN A 185 -2.26 11.21 5.08
CA ASN A 185 -2.41 9.78 4.80
C ASN A 185 -1.63 8.91 5.80
N VAL A 186 -0.41 9.33 6.17
CA VAL A 186 0.34 8.68 7.25
C VAL A 186 -0.37 8.86 8.58
N LEU A 187 -0.87 10.07 8.87
CA LEU A 187 -1.59 10.32 10.12
C LEU A 187 -2.81 9.42 10.27
N ARG A 188 -3.64 9.26 9.23
CA ARG A 188 -4.84 8.40 9.32
C ARG A 188 -4.50 6.93 9.56
N ILE A 189 -3.46 6.39 8.93
CA ILE A 189 -3.13 4.97 9.13
C ILE A 189 -2.54 4.72 10.52
N LEU A 190 -1.75 5.66 11.05
CA LEU A 190 -1.24 5.58 12.42
C LEU A 190 -2.37 5.73 13.45
N ALA A 191 -3.33 6.62 13.20
CA ALA A 191 -4.49 6.81 14.06
C ALA A 191 -5.44 5.60 14.06
N ASP A 192 -5.50 4.83 12.96
CA ASP A 192 -6.32 3.62 12.80
C ASP A 192 -5.50 2.31 12.90
N ILE A 193 -4.30 2.34 13.49
CA ILE A 193 -3.37 1.22 13.47
C ILE A 193 -3.96 -0.06 14.08
N GLU A 194 -4.83 0.08 15.08
CA GLU A 194 -5.49 -1.05 15.74
C GLU A 194 -6.32 -1.91 14.79
N ARG A 195 -6.82 -1.32 13.68
CA ARG A 195 -7.60 -2.04 12.66
C ARG A 195 -6.77 -3.06 11.90
N TYR A 196 -5.45 -2.90 11.89
CA TYR A 196 -4.51 -3.77 11.19
C TYR A 196 -3.84 -4.81 12.10
N ILE A 197 -4.08 -4.73 13.43
CA ILE A 197 -3.55 -5.69 14.41
C ILE A 197 -4.48 -6.91 14.53
N PHE A 198 -5.80 -6.68 14.59
CA PHE A 198 -6.78 -7.74 14.79
C PHE A 198 -7.83 -7.76 13.69
N LEU A 199 -8.07 -8.95 13.14
CA LEU A 199 -9.23 -9.18 12.28
C LEU A 199 -10.35 -9.88 13.06
N TRP A 200 -11.47 -9.17 13.22
CA TRP A 200 -12.68 -9.75 13.82
C TRP A 200 -13.54 -10.45 12.75
N PRO A 201 -13.87 -11.76 12.89
CA PRO A 201 -14.85 -12.39 12.02
C PRO A 201 -16.25 -11.78 12.27
N LYS A 202 -16.94 -11.31 11.22
CA LYS A 202 -18.39 -11.06 11.32
C LYS A 202 -19.06 -12.37 11.76
N MET A 203 -20.01 -12.26 12.70
CA MET A 203 -20.80 -13.32 13.36
C MET A 203 -21.24 -14.48 12.44
N VAL A 204 -20.32 -15.38 12.17
CA VAL A 204 -20.52 -16.80 11.92
C VAL A 204 -19.30 -17.44 12.56
N SER A 205 -19.51 -18.34 13.50
CA SER A 205 -18.45 -18.96 14.31
C SER A 205 -17.19 -19.25 13.48
N ARG A 206 -16.07 -18.56 13.76
CA ARG A 206 -14.69 -19.10 13.84
C ARG A 206 -13.60 -18.03 13.68
N SER A 207 -12.65 -18.12 14.62
CA SER A 207 -11.25 -17.67 14.65
C SER A 207 -10.94 -16.17 14.50
N ILE A 208 -10.34 -15.60 15.57
CA ILE A 208 -9.39 -14.48 15.52
C ILE A 208 -8.05 -15.01 14.99
N SER A 209 -7.43 -14.24 14.09
CA SER A 209 -6.03 -14.42 13.70
C SER A 209 -5.24 -13.22 14.24
N THR A 210 -4.13 -13.49 14.92
CA THR A 210 -3.16 -12.49 15.36
C THR A 210 -1.91 -12.58 14.48
N SER A 211 -1.37 -11.44 14.06
CA SER A 211 -0.27 -11.35 13.09
C SER A 211 1.15 -11.51 13.68
N GLN A 212 1.28 -11.77 14.98
CA GLN A 212 2.58 -11.82 15.69
C GLN A 212 2.77 -13.02 16.64
N VAL A 213 1.93 -14.05 16.56
CA VAL A 213 2.02 -15.26 17.40
C VAL A 213 1.77 -16.49 16.50
N PRO A 214 2.41 -17.67 16.73
CA PRO A 214 2.14 -18.87 15.95
C PRO A 214 0.65 -19.10 15.77
N MET A 215 0.27 -19.53 14.57
CA MET A 215 -1.09 -19.64 14.04
C MET A 215 -1.98 -20.57 14.89
N ASN A 216 -2.41 -20.09 16.07
CA ASN A 216 -3.37 -20.75 16.93
C ASN A 216 -4.73 -20.09 16.71
N SER A 217 -5.60 -20.73 15.93
CA SER A 217 -6.96 -20.26 15.71
C SER A 217 -7.75 -20.28 17.03
N LEU A 218 -8.12 -19.11 17.57
CA LEU A 218 -8.98 -19.03 18.75
C LEU A 218 -10.46 -19.19 18.34
N SER A 219 -11.07 -20.36 18.57
CA SER A 219 -12.52 -20.52 18.34
C SER A 219 -13.32 -19.74 19.39
N MET A 220 -14.14 -18.78 18.95
CA MET A 220 -14.95 -17.93 19.83
C MET A 220 -16.43 -18.30 19.71
N LYS A 221 -17.09 -18.42 20.87
CA LYS A 221 -18.53 -18.60 21.03
C LYS A 221 -19.26 -17.26 20.81
N PRO A 222 -20.35 -17.24 20.03
CA PRO A 222 -21.22 -16.07 19.93
C PRO A 222 -21.73 -15.62 21.32
N GLY A 223 -21.78 -14.30 21.55
CA GLY A 223 -22.32 -13.71 22.79
C GLY A 223 -21.38 -13.74 24.01
N ALA A 224 -20.25 -14.46 23.95
CA ALA A 224 -19.26 -14.45 25.03
C ALA A 224 -18.34 -13.22 24.96
N ARG A 225 -17.97 -12.70 26.13
CA ARG A 225 -16.99 -11.62 26.24
C ARG A 225 -15.58 -12.21 26.29
N TYR A 226 -14.72 -11.73 25.40
CA TYR A 226 -13.33 -12.15 25.34
C TYR A 226 -12.40 -11.01 25.72
N ARG A 227 -11.33 -11.33 26.43
CA ARG A 227 -10.22 -10.41 26.70
C ARG A 227 -8.94 -11.04 26.13
N LEU A 228 -8.38 -10.40 25.11
CA LEU A 228 -7.08 -10.76 24.56
C LEU A 228 -6.04 -9.75 25.06
N ILE A 229 -4.92 -10.24 25.60
CA ILE A 229 -3.81 -9.41 26.06
C ILE A 229 -2.56 -9.87 25.30
N GLN A 230 -2.03 -9.00 24.45
CA GLN A 230 -0.74 -9.21 23.79
C GLN A 230 0.32 -8.42 24.56
N LYS A 231 1.31 -9.12 25.11
CA LYS A 231 2.49 -8.51 25.76
C LYS A 231 3.70 -8.72 24.84
N CYS A 232 4.27 -7.63 24.36
CA CYS A 232 5.52 -7.63 23.60
C CYS A 232 6.55 -6.81 24.38
N ARG A 233 7.84 -7.16 24.32
CA ARG A 233 8.90 -6.34 24.93
C ARG A 233 9.01 -5.03 24.15
N GLY A 234 8.90 -3.89 24.84
CA GLY A 234 9.34 -2.61 24.29
C GLY A 234 10.86 -2.59 24.21
N VAL A 235 11.42 -2.06 23.12
CA VAL A 235 12.85 -1.76 23.05
C VAL A 235 13.12 -0.74 24.15
N ALA A 236 13.95 -1.11 25.14
CA ALA A 236 14.48 -0.17 26.09
C ALA A 236 15.28 0.88 25.30
N GLY A 237 14.85 2.14 25.37
CA GLY A 237 15.51 3.24 24.67
C GLY A 237 16.98 3.34 25.06
N THR A 238 17.84 3.41 24.05
CA THR A 238 19.20 3.95 24.13
C THR A 238 19.19 5.40 23.68
#